data_AF-A0A1M7A8X5-F1
#
_entry.id   AF-A0A1M7A8X5-F1
#
_cell.length_a   1.000
_cell.length_b   1.000
_cell.length_c   1.000
_cell.angle_alpha   90.00
_cell.angle_beta   90.00
_cell.angle_gamma   90.00
#
_symmetry.space_group_name_H-M   'P 1'
#
loop_
_entity.id
_entity.type
_entity.pdbx_description
1 polymer ?
#
loop_
_entity_poly.entity_id
_entity_poly.type
_entity_poly.pdbx_seq_one_letter_code
_entity_poly.pdbx_strand_id
1 'polypeptide(L)' 'MIEGRDGWHVFDDGRRVDLGGLKGNIGSSNYPVPTDVDLTELSSVSIWCERFSVSFAAAELRPVTA' A
#
# COMPACT_ATOMS: atom_id res chain seq x y z
N MET A 1 16.66 -4.87 -2.77
CA MET A 1 16.47 -4.37 -1.39
C MET A 1 17.13 -3.01 -1.33
N ILE A 2 16.39 -1.95 -1.00
CA ILE A 2 16.95 -0.61 -0.79
C ILE A 2 17.05 -0.46 0.73
N GLU A 3 18.27 -0.29 1.24
CA GLU A 3 18.51 -0.28 2.67
C GLU A 3 18.29 1.12 3.26
N GLY A 4 17.85 1.18 4.52
CA GLY A 4 17.68 2.45 5.25
C GLY A 4 16.40 3.21 4.89
N ARG A 5 16.39 4.51 5.25
CA ARG A 5 15.21 5.40 5.10
C ARG A 5 14.77 5.57 3.65
N ASP A 6 15.68 5.42 2.70
CA ASP A 6 15.38 5.53 1.28
C ASP A 6 14.36 4.47 0.85
N GLY A 7 14.40 3.28 1.46
CA GLY A 7 13.41 2.22 1.24
C GLY A 7 12.02 2.52 1.79
N TRP A 8 11.84 3.56 2.62
CA TRP A 8 10.54 3.91 3.21
C TRP A 8 9.69 4.81 2.31
N HIS A 9 10.33 5.45 1.31
CA HIS A 9 9.69 6.41 0.41
C HIS A 9 9.48 5.87 -1.02
N VAL A 10 9.94 4.65 -1.33
CA VAL A 10 9.87 4.06 -2.68
C VAL A 10 8.46 3.78 -3.18
N PHE A 11 7.46 3.81 -2.30
CA PHE A 11 6.05 3.55 -2.62
C PHE A 11 5.19 4.81 -2.62
N ASP A 12 5.79 5.99 -2.44
CA ASP A 12 5.10 7.28 -2.58
C ASP A 12 5.37 7.84 -3.99
N ASP A 13 4.83 7.17 -5.01
CA ASP A 13 4.93 7.55 -6.42
C ASP A 13 3.94 8.68 -6.80
N GLY A 14 3.20 9.20 -5.82
CA GLY A 14 2.24 10.30 -5.94
C GLY A 14 0.81 9.87 -6.28
N ARG A 15 0.57 8.62 -6.67
CA ARG A 15 -0.79 8.11 -6.96
C ARG A 15 -1.17 7.01 -5.96
N ARG A 16 -2.07 7.34 -5.03
CA ARG A 16 -2.57 6.39 -4.03
C ARG A 16 -4.08 6.45 -3.87
N VAL A 17 -4.64 5.34 -3.44
CA VAL A 17 -6.02 5.23 -2.97
C VAL A 17 -5.99 4.92 -1.48
N ASP A 18 -6.59 5.79 -0.67
CA ASP A 18 -6.72 5.54 0.77
C ASP A 18 -7.88 4.57 1.02
N LEU A 19 -7.58 3.42 1.64
CA LEU A 19 -8.57 2.40 2.02
C LEU A 19 -9.06 2.57 3.47
N GLY A 20 -8.51 3.53 4.21
CA GLY A 20 -8.84 3.86 5.59
C GLY A 20 -7.80 3.40 6.61
N GLY A 21 -8.06 3.73 7.88
CA GLY A 21 -7.18 3.38 8.99
C GLY A 21 -7.08 1.87 9.25
N LEU A 22 -5.92 1.43 9.75
CA LEU A 22 -5.68 0.04 10.14
C LEU A 22 -6.73 -0.44 11.15
N LYS A 23 -7.45 -1.51 10.81
CA LYS A 23 -8.46 -2.15 11.68
C LYS A 23 -7.85 -2.86 12.89
N GLY A 24 -6.58 -3.28 12.79
CA GLY A 24 -5.86 -3.98 13.84
C GLY A 24 -4.46 -4.40 13.37
N ASN A 25 -3.67 -4.96 14.28
CA ASN A 25 -2.30 -5.41 14.05
C ASN A 25 -2.14 -6.95 14.01
N ILE A 26 -3.23 -7.69 14.18
CA ILE A 26 -3.24 -9.17 14.21
C ILE A 26 -4.40 -9.67 13.35
N GLY A 27 -4.13 -10.69 12.54
CA GLY A 27 -5.12 -11.34 11.68
C GLY A 27 -5.34 -10.63 10.34
N SER A 28 -6.41 -11.01 9.66
CA SER A 28 -6.74 -10.49 8.33
C SER A 28 -7.54 -9.19 8.42
N SER A 29 -7.15 -8.20 7.64
CA SER A 29 -7.88 -6.94 7.48
C SER A 29 -8.37 -6.79 6.05
N ASN A 30 -9.68 -6.81 5.85
CA ASN A 30 -10.31 -6.63 4.53
C ASN A 30 -10.84 -5.21 4.40
N TYR A 31 -10.55 -4.55 3.28
CA TYR A 31 -11.01 -3.20 2.97
C TYR A 31 -11.77 -3.19 1.65
N PRO A 32 -12.88 -2.43 1.54
CA PRO A 32 -13.55 -2.24 0.26
C PRO A 32 -12.66 -1.44 -0.68
N VAL A 33 -12.50 -1.92 -1.91
CA VAL A 33 -11.84 -1.16 -2.98
C VAL A 33 -12.92 -0.39 -3.73
N PRO A 34 -12.79 0.94 -3.90
CA PRO A 34 -13.75 1.72 -4.68
C PRO A 34 -13.83 1.21 -6.12
N THR A 35 -15.03 1.27 -6.72
CA THR A 35 -15.30 0.68 -8.04
C THR A 35 -14.67 1.44 -9.21
N ASP A 36 -14.27 2.69 -8.97
CA ASP A 36 -13.63 3.59 -9.92
C ASP A 36 -12.09 3.49 -9.90
N VAL A 37 -11.53 2.62 -9.04
CA VAL A 37 -10.08 2.41 -8.96
C VAL A 37 -9.62 1.45 -10.05
N ASP A 38 -8.78 1.96 -10.94
CA ASP A 38 -8.01 1.15 -11.87
C ASP A 38 -6.77 0.57 -11.16
N LEU A 39 -6.82 -0.72 -10.83
CA LEU A 39 -5.71 -1.43 -10.20
C LEU A 39 -4.49 -1.61 -11.11
N THR A 40 -4.65 -1.43 -12.44
CA THR A 40 -3.51 -1.53 -13.38
C THR A 40 -2.61 -0.30 -13.33
N GLU A 41 -3.10 0.80 -12.76
CA GLU A 41 -2.33 2.02 -12.52
C GLU A 41 -1.60 2.02 -11.17
N LEU A 42 -1.76 0.95 -10.37
CA LEU A 42 -1.14 0.79 -9.05
C LEU A 42 -0.15 -0.38 -9.06
N SER A 43 0.97 -0.20 -8.36
CA SER A 43 2.06 -1.19 -8.33
C SER A 43 2.10 -2.02 -7.04
N SER A 44 1.50 -1.53 -5.96
CA SER A 44 1.66 -2.11 -4.62
C SER A 44 0.54 -1.74 -3.67
N VAL A 45 0.43 -2.50 -2.59
CA VAL A 45 -0.32 -2.15 -1.37
C VAL A 45 0.68 -1.81 -0.28
N SER A 46 0.46 -0.71 0.43
CA SER A 46 1.35 -0.21 1.48
C SER A 46 0.59 -0.01 2.78
N ILE A 47 1.21 -0.39 3.90
CA ILE A 47 0.81 0.05 5.24
C ILE A 47 1.55 1.34 5.52
N TRP A 48 0.79 2.44 5.59
CA TRP A 48 1.35 3.78 5.72
C TRP A 48 1.28 4.30 7.15
N CYS A 49 2.35 4.94 7.62
CA CYS A 49 2.35 5.69 8.87
C CYS A 49 2.17 7.18 8.59
N GLU A 50 0.93 7.67 8.69
CA GLU A 50 0.57 9.06 8.34
C GLU A 50 1.39 10.11 9.10
N ARG A 51 1.64 9.88 10.40
CA ARG A 51 2.39 10.81 11.26
C ARG A 51 3.82 11.09 10.78
N PHE A 52 4.47 10.09 10.20
CA PHE A 52 5.87 10.18 9.78
C PHE A 52 6.03 10.20 8.26
N SER A 53 4.92 10.04 7.52
CA SER A 53 4.90 9.98 6.05
C SER A 53 5.86 8.91 5.49
N VAL A 54 5.76 7.69 6.03
CA VAL A 54 6.63 6.55 5.67
C VAL A 54 5.82 5.28 5.45
N SER A 55 6.28 4.43 4.53
CA SER A 55 5.79 3.06 4.38
C SER A 55 6.39 2.16 5.47
N PHE A 56 5.53 1.47 6.22
CA PHE A 56 5.93 0.52 7.27
C PHE A 56 6.06 -0.91 6.73
N ALA A 57 5.22 -1.26 5.76
CA ALA A 57 5.27 -2.52 5.03
C ALA A 57 4.62 -2.32 3.66
N ALA A 58 5.03 -3.11 2.66
CA ALA A 58 4.41 -3.10 1.35
C ALA A 58 4.43 -4.50 0.72
N ALA A 59 3.48 -4.73 -0.18
CA ALA A 59 3.41 -5.91 -1.02
C ALA A 59 3.15 -5.49 -2.47
N GLU A 60 3.83 -6.14 -3.41
CA GLU A 60 3.62 -5.95 -4.85
C GLU A 60 2.23 -6.43 -5.26
N LEU A 61 1.54 -5.65 -6.09
CA LEU A 61 0.31 -6.09 -6.75
C LEU A 61 0.68 -6.95 -7.96
N ARG A 62 0.12 -8.16 -8.02
CA ARG A 62 0.34 -9.09 -9.13
C ARG A 62 -0.98 -9.43 -9.80
N PRO A 63 -1.05 -9.40 -11.14
CA PRO A 63 -2.17 -9.96 -11.86
C PRO A 63 -2.36 -11.42 -11.47
N VAL A 64 -3.61 -11.81 -11.24
CA VAL A 64 -3.94 -13.24 -11.14
C VAL A 64 -3.96 -13.78 -12.56
N THR A 65 -2.91 -14.50 -12.94
CA THR A 65 -2.90 -15.27 -14.17
C THR A 65 -3.78 -16.52 -13.97
N ALA A 66 -4.70 -16.77 -14.91
CA ALA A 66 -5.58 -17.93 -14.92
C ALA A 66 -4.83 -19.24 -15.25
#